data_AF-A0A2M8CVN2-F1
#
_entry.id   AF-A0A2M8CVN2-F1
#
_cell.length_a   1.000
_cell.length_b   1.000
_cell.length_c   1.000
_cell.angle_alpha   90.00
_cell.angle_beta   90.00
_cell.angle_gamma   90.00
#
_symmetry.space_group_name_H-M   'P 1'
#
loop_
_entity.id
_entity.type
_entity.pdbx_description
1 polymer ?
#
loop_
_entity_poly.entity_id
_entity_poly.type
_entity_poly.pdbx_seq_one_letter_code
_entity_poly.pdbx_strand_id
1 'polypeptide(L)'
;MAGSFGYRESNASKSTLISKNITVLGRRTSVRLEPEMWTSLREIAKREDCKIHDLCSLVQLRKNPDTSLTAAIRVFLMLYFRAAATEEGHSKAGHGSFSNMLHRARMTCDMLMTFKKSPSDREKISSYNNGVYYSQKLKNSIESISSL
;
A
#
# COMPACT_ATOMS: atom_id res chain seq x y z
N MET A 1 28.63 -44.98 18.79
CA MET A 1 28.34 -43.94 17.77
C MET A 1 26.88 -44.06 17.36
N ALA A 2 26.07 -43.04 17.67
CA ALA A 2 24.87 -42.64 16.93
C ALA A 2 24.38 -41.34 17.58
N GLY A 3 24.86 -40.21 17.07
CA GLY A 3 24.39 -38.89 17.51
C GLY A 3 23.00 -38.63 16.94
N SER A 4 22.02 -38.37 17.80
CA SER A 4 20.75 -37.75 17.42
C SER A 4 21.05 -36.38 16.84
N PHE A 5 21.06 -36.29 15.51
CA PHE A 5 20.98 -35.01 14.82
C PHE A 5 19.58 -34.46 15.06
N GLY A 6 19.46 -33.62 16.09
CA GLY A 6 18.33 -32.73 16.27
C GLY A 6 18.20 -31.89 15.00
N TYR A 7 17.14 -32.14 14.23
CA TYR A 7 16.74 -31.25 13.16
C TYR A 7 16.42 -29.92 13.81
N ARG A 8 17.33 -28.95 13.66
CA ARG A 8 17.11 -27.56 14.05
C ARG A 8 15.84 -27.12 13.33
N GLU A 9 14.82 -26.77 14.11
CA GLU A 9 13.58 -26.19 13.63
C GLU A 9 13.94 -24.98 12.75
N SER A 10 13.82 -25.18 11.44
CA SER A 10 14.07 -24.15 10.44
C SER A 10 13.11 -23.00 10.73
N ASN A 11 13.64 -21.78 10.82
CA ASN A 11 12.87 -20.54 10.81
C ASN A 11 12.08 -20.43 9.49
N ALA A 12 10.99 -21.20 9.37
CA ALA A 12 9.99 -21.00 8.35
C ALA A 12 9.47 -19.58 8.54
N SER A 13 9.61 -18.75 7.49
CA SER A 13 9.27 -17.33 7.52
C SER A 13 7.92 -17.10 8.22
N LYS A 14 7.93 -16.47 9.40
CA LYS A 14 6.69 -16.06 10.07
C LYS A 14 5.91 -15.18 9.10
N SER A 15 4.72 -15.64 8.71
CA SER A 15 3.80 -14.85 7.88
C SER A 15 3.49 -13.53 8.59
N THR A 16 3.57 -12.41 7.87
CA THR A 16 3.22 -11.08 8.39
C THR A 16 1.71 -10.89 8.60
N LEU A 17 0.89 -11.84 8.13
CA LEU A 17 -0.56 -11.80 8.25
C LEU A 17 -1.02 -12.12 9.67
N ILE A 18 -1.93 -11.30 10.21
CA ILE A 18 -2.58 -11.50 11.50
C ILE A 18 -3.94 -12.17 11.28
N SER A 19 -4.18 -13.28 11.98
CA SER A 19 -5.48 -13.96 12.01
C SER A 19 -6.38 -13.35 13.09
N LYS A 20 -7.64 -13.04 12.75
CA LYS A 20 -8.67 -12.62 13.72
C LYS A 20 -9.98 -13.31 13.43
N ASN A 21 -10.77 -13.53 14.49
CA ASN A 21 -12.13 -14.03 14.36
C ASN A 21 -13.11 -12.87 14.24
N ILE A 22 -14.01 -12.96 13.28
CA ILE A 22 -15.12 -12.05 13.06
C ILE A 22 -16.42 -12.83 12.92
N THR A 23 -17.55 -12.23 13.27
CA THR A 23 -18.86 -12.76 12.92
C THR A 23 -19.26 -12.27 11.52
N VAL A 24 -19.61 -13.20 10.64
CA VAL A 24 -20.05 -12.94 9.26
C VAL A 24 -21.36 -13.69 9.05
N LEU A 25 -22.45 -12.97 8.77
CA LEU A 25 -23.79 -13.55 8.60
C LEU A 25 -24.16 -14.51 9.74
N GLY A 26 -23.88 -14.10 10.98
CA GLY A 26 -24.15 -14.89 12.20
C GLY A 26 -23.17 -16.04 12.46
N ARG A 27 -22.18 -16.29 11.59
CA ARG A 27 -21.20 -17.38 11.74
C ARG A 27 -19.84 -16.83 12.16
N ARG A 28 -19.17 -17.50 13.10
CA ARG A 28 -17.78 -17.16 13.45
C ARG A 28 -16.87 -17.58 12.29
N THR A 29 -16.07 -16.65 11.79
CA THR A 29 -15.18 -16.84 10.65
C THR A 29 -13.79 -16.30 11.00
N SER A 30 -12.76 -17.11 10.77
CA SER A 30 -11.37 -16.72 10.93
C SER A 30 -10.87 -16.11 9.62
N VAL A 31 -10.30 -14.90 9.69
CA VAL A 31 -9.79 -14.15 8.53
C VAL A 31 -8.34 -13.76 8.79
N ARG A 32 -7.49 -13.85 7.76
CA ARG A 32 -6.05 -13.51 7.82
C ARG A 32 -5.72 -12.31 6.91
N LEU A 33 -5.34 -11.20 7.50
CA LEU A 33 -5.01 -9.95 6.81
C LEU A 33 -3.74 -9.32 7.37
N GLU A 34 -3.13 -8.47 6.57
CA GLU A 34 -2.07 -7.55 6.93
C GLU A 34 -2.53 -6.64 8.09
N PRO A 35 -1.65 -6.27 9.04
CA PRO A 35 -2.00 -5.39 10.16
C PRO A 35 -2.66 -4.08 9.71
N GLU A 36 -2.16 -3.48 8.64
CA GLU A 36 -2.64 -2.23 8.06
C GLU A 36 -4.04 -2.37 7.50
N MET A 37 -4.36 -3.51 6.86
CA MET A 37 -5.71 -3.78 6.36
C MET A 37 -6.72 -3.95 7.50
N TRP A 38 -6.31 -4.52 8.63
CA TRP A 38 -7.14 -4.54 9.83
C TRP A 38 -7.40 -3.14 10.39
N THR A 39 -6.41 -2.25 10.32
CA THR A 39 -6.57 -0.84 10.72
C THR A 39 -7.53 -0.13 9.79
N SER A 40 -7.36 -0.28 8.47
CA SER A 40 -8.28 0.25 7.47
C SER A 40 -9.72 -0.23 7.67
N LEU A 41 -9.96 -1.52 7.96
CA LEU A 41 -11.31 -2.01 8.28
C LEU A 41 -11.94 -1.27 9.46
N ARG A 42 -11.17 -0.98 10.52
CA ARG A 42 -11.67 -0.24 11.69
C ARG A 42 -11.95 1.22 11.36
N GLU A 43 -11.11 1.85 10.54
CA GLU A 43 -11.30 3.23 10.09
C GLU A 43 -12.57 3.37 9.25
N ILE A 44 -12.79 2.44 8.32
CA ILE A 44 -14.02 2.40 7.52
C ILE A 44 -15.23 2.16 8.42
N ALA A 45 -15.18 1.16 9.31
CA ALA A 45 -16.27 0.87 10.23
C ALA A 45 -16.65 2.09 11.08
N LYS A 46 -15.66 2.81 11.61
CA LYS A 46 -15.86 4.05 12.36
C LYS A 46 -16.46 5.15 11.48
N ARG A 47 -16.04 5.27 10.23
CA ARG A 47 -16.51 6.32 9.30
C ARG A 47 -17.94 6.07 8.84
N GLU A 48 -18.31 4.81 8.66
CA GLU A 48 -19.63 4.35 8.21
C GLU A 48 -20.59 4.03 9.37
N ASP A 49 -20.21 4.40 10.61
CA ASP A 49 -20.98 4.14 11.83
C ASP A 49 -21.52 2.69 11.95
N CYS A 50 -20.66 1.71 11.68
CA CYS A 50 -21.01 0.29 11.74
C CYS A 50 -19.88 -0.54 12.38
N LYS A 51 -20.11 -1.84 12.60
CA LYS A 51 -19.07 -2.75 13.10
C LYS A 51 -18.32 -3.39 11.94
N ILE A 52 -17.08 -3.80 12.18
CA ILE A 52 -16.30 -4.59 11.21
C ILE A 52 -17.01 -5.88 10.79
N HIS A 53 -17.86 -6.43 11.65
CA HIS A 53 -18.68 -7.62 11.40
C HIS A 53 -19.74 -7.37 10.33
N ASP A 54 -20.37 -6.19 10.37
CA ASP A 54 -21.42 -5.77 9.44
C ASP A 54 -20.80 -5.53 8.07
N LEU A 55 -19.66 -4.83 8.01
CA LEU A 55 -18.89 -4.65 6.78
C LEU A 55 -18.48 -5.97 6.14
N CYS A 56 -17.92 -6.90 6.92
CA CYS A 56 -17.49 -8.19 6.39
C CYS A 56 -18.68 -9.04 5.92
N SER A 57 -19.84 -8.90 6.57
CA SER A 57 -21.09 -9.53 6.14
C SER A 57 -21.59 -8.93 4.82
N LEU A 58 -21.54 -7.62 4.66
CA LEU A 58 -21.86 -6.94 3.39
C LEU A 58 -20.95 -7.41 2.26
N VAL A 59 -19.63 -7.49 2.51
CA VAL A 59 -18.66 -8.00 1.54
C VAL A 59 -18.96 -9.46 1.19
N GLN A 60 -19.27 -10.31 2.17
CA GLN A 60 -19.64 -11.72 1.94
C GLN A 60 -20.89 -11.85 1.08
N LEU A 61 -21.87 -10.96 1.20
CA LEU A 61 -23.11 -10.97 0.40
C LEU A 61 -22.88 -10.49 -1.04
N ARG A 62 -21.91 -9.59 -1.26
CA ARG A 62 -21.69 -8.93 -2.56
C ARG A 62 -20.55 -9.54 -3.39
N LYS A 63 -19.64 -10.28 -2.77
CA LYS A 63 -18.51 -10.89 -3.47
C LYS A 63 -18.99 -11.89 -4.52
N ASN A 64 -18.15 -12.12 -5.54
CA ASN A 64 -18.32 -13.27 -6.41
C ASN A 64 -18.28 -14.57 -5.56
N PRO A 65 -19.19 -15.55 -5.80
CA PRO A 65 -19.20 -16.83 -5.09
C PRO A 65 -17.84 -17.53 -5.05
N ASP A 66 -17.07 -17.49 -6.14
CA ASP A 66 -15.78 -18.17 -6.31
C ASP A 66 -14.60 -17.42 -5.67
N THR A 67 -14.82 -16.20 -5.17
CA THR A 67 -13.78 -15.41 -4.48
C THR A 67 -13.81 -15.69 -2.98
N SER A 68 -12.67 -15.95 -2.36
CA SER A 68 -12.61 -16.07 -0.90
C SER A 68 -13.01 -14.76 -0.19
N LEU A 69 -13.59 -14.85 1.01
CA LEU A 69 -13.92 -13.65 1.79
C LEU A 69 -12.70 -12.75 2.01
N THR A 70 -11.55 -13.32 2.32
CA THR A 70 -10.31 -12.56 2.55
C THR A 70 -9.89 -11.79 1.30
N ALA A 71 -9.92 -12.41 0.11
CA ALA A 71 -9.61 -11.71 -1.13
C ALA A 71 -10.63 -10.60 -1.43
N ALA A 72 -11.91 -10.88 -1.21
CA ALA A 72 -12.98 -9.89 -1.39
C ALA A 72 -12.81 -8.69 -0.44
N ILE A 73 -12.41 -8.89 0.81
CA ILE A 73 -12.12 -7.81 1.76
C ILE A 73 -10.97 -6.94 1.24
N ARG A 74 -9.88 -7.52 0.75
CA ARG A 74 -8.74 -6.75 0.22
C ARG A 74 -9.17 -5.84 -0.94
N VAL A 75 -9.97 -6.37 -1.86
CA VAL A 75 -10.51 -5.60 -2.99
C VAL A 75 -11.48 -4.53 -2.50
N PHE A 76 -12.36 -4.84 -1.55
CA PHE A 76 -13.26 -3.86 -0.94
C PHE A 76 -12.51 -2.67 -0.34
N LEU A 77 -11.48 -2.92 0.46
CA LEU A 77 -10.65 -1.87 1.07
C LEU A 77 -10.03 -0.96 0.00
N MET A 78 -9.43 -1.55 -1.03
CA MET A 78 -8.84 -0.82 -2.15
C MET A 78 -9.89 0.05 -2.86
N LEU A 79 -11.07 -0.51 -3.19
CA LEU A 79 -12.12 0.21 -3.89
C LEU A 79 -12.73 1.33 -3.05
N TYR A 80 -12.90 1.11 -1.75
CA TYR A 80 -13.41 2.13 -0.82
C TYR A 80 -12.51 3.37 -0.82
N PHE A 81 -11.20 3.21 -0.62
CA PHE A 81 -10.28 4.34 -0.64
C PHE A 81 -10.06 4.91 -2.04
N ARG A 82 -10.12 4.08 -3.10
CA ARG A 82 -10.05 4.56 -4.49
C ARG A 82 -11.23 5.48 -4.81
N ALA A 83 -12.44 5.17 -4.34
CA ALA A 83 -13.61 6.02 -4.55
C ALA A 83 -13.46 7.39 -3.85
N ALA A 84 -12.74 7.45 -2.73
CA ALA A 84 -12.42 8.68 -2.02
C ALA A 84 -11.21 9.45 -2.61
N ALA A 85 -10.43 8.81 -3.49
CA ALA A 85 -9.23 9.39 -4.08
C ALA A 85 -9.61 10.26 -5.31
N THR A 86 -9.99 11.51 -5.04
CA THR A 86 -10.30 12.50 -6.09
C THR A 86 -9.03 13.11 -6.68
N GLU A 87 -9.12 13.72 -7.87
CA GLU A 87 -7.98 14.43 -8.48
C GLU A 87 -7.44 15.54 -7.58
N GLU A 88 -8.33 16.32 -6.98
CA GLU A 88 -7.98 17.33 -5.99
C GLU A 88 -7.28 16.69 -4.76
N GLY A 89 -7.80 15.57 -4.26
CA GLY A 89 -7.20 14.83 -3.15
C GLY A 89 -5.81 14.29 -3.50
N HIS A 90 -5.62 13.77 -4.71
CA HIS A 90 -4.33 13.34 -5.22
C HIS A 90 -3.35 14.49 -5.29
N SER A 91 -3.77 15.63 -5.83
CA SER A 91 -2.95 16.84 -5.91
C SER A 91 -2.53 17.34 -4.52
N LYS A 92 -3.48 17.44 -3.58
CA LYS A 92 -3.21 17.83 -2.18
C LYS A 92 -2.28 16.85 -1.45
N ALA A 93 -2.36 15.56 -1.75
CA ALA A 93 -1.46 14.55 -1.21
C ALA A 93 -0.08 14.52 -1.89
N GLY A 94 0.14 15.35 -2.92
CA GLY A 94 1.38 15.37 -3.70
C GLY A 94 1.57 14.14 -4.58
N HIS A 95 0.48 13.46 -4.94
CA HIS A 95 0.47 12.32 -5.87
C HIS A 95 0.60 12.79 -7.33
N GLY A 96 0.73 11.84 -8.26
CA GLY A 96 0.88 12.13 -9.70
C GLY A 96 2.32 12.30 -10.21
N SER A 97 3.31 12.27 -9.32
CA SER A 97 4.73 12.31 -9.67
C SER A 97 5.49 11.15 -9.05
N PHE A 98 6.20 10.37 -9.88
CA PHE A 98 7.07 9.31 -9.39
C PHE A 98 8.20 9.87 -8.51
N SER A 99 8.72 11.08 -8.80
CA SER A 99 9.77 11.71 -7.99
C SER A 99 9.29 11.96 -6.57
N ASN A 100 8.07 12.45 -6.44
CA ASN A 100 7.44 12.67 -5.14
C ASN A 100 7.19 11.34 -4.42
N MET A 101 6.84 10.28 -5.15
CA MET A 101 6.69 8.95 -4.58
C MET A 101 8.01 8.44 -3.99
N LEU A 102 9.14 8.60 -4.70
CA LEU A 102 10.46 8.22 -4.21
C LEU A 102 10.85 9.00 -2.96
N HIS A 103 10.64 10.32 -2.99
CA HIS A 103 10.92 11.18 -1.84
C HIS A 103 10.13 10.74 -0.60
N ARG A 104 8.83 10.46 -0.73
CA ARG A 104 8.00 9.94 0.37
C ARG A 104 8.46 8.56 0.87
N ALA A 105 8.93 7.71 -0.03
CA ALA A 105 9.51 6.42 0.33
C ALA A 105 10.95 6.53 0.91
N ARG A 106 11.50 7.74 1.01
CA ARG A 106 12.91 8.00 1.39
C ARG A 106 13.89 7.26 0.47
N MET A 107 13.55 7.14 -0.80
CA MET A 107 14.36 6.52 -1.84
C MET A 107 14.89 7.59 -2.81
N THR A 108 16.08 7.37 -3.36
CA THR A 108 16.61 8.18 -4.47
C THR A 108 16.41 7.46 -5.80
N CYS A 109 16.39 8.21 -6.90
CA CYS A 109 16.32 7.63 -8.23
C CYS A 109 17.52 6.70 -8.47
N ASP A 110 18.73 7.15 -8.10
CA ASP A 110 19.97 6.38 -8.18
C ASP A 110 19.86 5.00 -7.50
N MET A 111 19.29 4.93 -6.29
CA MET A 111 19.09 3.69 -5.54
C MET A 111 18.17 2.69 -6.26
N LEU A 112 17.16 3.15 -7.00
CA LEU A 112 16.33 2.27 -7.83
C LEU A 112 17.04 1.82 -9.11
N MET A 113 17.85 2.70 -9.69
CA MET A 113 18.55 2.43 -10.95
C MET A 113 19.68 1.41 -10.80
N THR A 114 20.21 1.24 -9.58
CA THR A 114 21.12 0.13 -9.23
C THR A 114 20.54 -1.26 -9.55
N PHE A 115 19.20 -1.39 -9.66
CA PHE A 115 18.52 -2.63 -10.02
C PHE A 115 18.12 -2.75 -11.50
N LYS A 116 18.26 -1.68 -12.31
CA LYS A 116 17.92 -1.68 -13.74
C LYS A 116 19.16 -1.93 -14.60
N LYS A 117 19.32 -3.16 -15.10
CA LYS A 117 20.46 -3.61 -15.92
C LYS A 117 20.39 -3.29 -17.43
N SER A 118 19.46 -2.45 -17.93
CA SER A 118 19.34 -2.20 -19.39
C SER A 118 19.85 -0.83 -19.87
N PRO A 119 20.44 -0.72 -21.08
CA PRO A 119 20.88 0.55 -21.67
C PRO A 119 19.74 1.55 -21.93
N SER A 120 18.54 1.07 -22.30
CA SER A 120 17.36 1.90 -22.59
C SER A 120 16.83 2.68 -21.38
N ASP A 121 17.12 2.19 -20.18
CA ASP A 121 16.75 2.86 -18.95
C ASP A 121 17.61 4.13 -18.71
N ARG A 122 18.83 4.21 -19.26
CA ARG A 122 19.78 5.32 -19.04
C ARG A 122 19.37 6.65 -19.68
N GLU A 123 18.74 6.63 -20.86
CA GLU A 123 18.28 7.85 -21.54
C GLU A 123 17.07 8.48 -20.83
N LYS A 124 16.12 7.64 -20.39
CA LYS A 124 14.97 8.11 -19.60
C LYS A 124 15.40 8.71 -18.25
N ILE A 125 16.49 8.21 -17.66
CA ILE A 125 17.10 8.74 -16.44
C ILE A 125 17.65 10.15 -16.65
N SER A 126 18.36 10.41 -17.74
CA SER A 126 18.90 11.75 -18.05
C SER A 126 17.79 12.80 -18.20
N SER A 127 16.72 12.45 -18.92
CA SER A 127 15.56 13.34 -19.08
C SER A 127 14.83 13.59 -17.76
N TYR A 128 14.68 12.57 -16.91
CA TYR A 128 13.98 12.70 -15.64
C TYR A 128 14.76 13.50 -14.60
N ASN A 129 16.06 13.23 -14.44
CA ASN A 129 16.91 13.97 -13.51
C ASN A 129 17.04 15.44 -13.91
N ASN A 130 17.14 15.73 -15.21
CA ASN A 130 17.06 17.11 -15.71
C ASN A 130 15.71 17.75 -15.38
N GLY A 131 14.59 17.07 -15.63
CA GLY A 131 13.26 17.59 -15.31
C GLY A 131 13.07 17.91 -13.82
N VAL A 132 13.53 17.03 -12.93
CA VAL A 132 13.49 17.25 -11.47
C VAL A 132 14.41 18.41 -11.06
N TYR A 133 15.64 18.45 -11.58
CA TYR A 133 16.60 19.53 -11.29
C TYR A 133 16.05 20.90 -11.72
N TYR A 134 15.53 21.01 -12.95
CA TYR A 134 14.95 22.26 -13.44
C TYR A 134 13.68 22.65 -12.69
N SER A 135 12.80 21.69 -12.35
CA SER A 135 11.60 21.97 -11.57
C SER A 135 11.92 22.47 -10.16
N GLN A 136 12.93 21.88 -9.49
CA GLN A 136 13.37 22.34 -8.17
C GLN A 136 14.02 23.71 -8.24
N LYS A 137 14.85 23.96 -9.27
CA LYS A 137 15.51 25.26 -9.47
C LYS A 137 14.48 26.38 -9.72
N LEU A 138 13.43 26.11 -10.51
CA LEU A 138 12.34 27.05 -10.74
C LEU A 138 11.56 27.37 -9.46
N LYS A 139 11.20 26.35 -8.66
CA LYS A 139 10.53 26.56 -7.37
C LYS A 139 11.35 27.42 -6.42
N ASN A 140 12.64 27.11 -6.27
CA ASN A 140 13.55 27.86 -5.40
C ASN A 140 13.71 29.32 -5.87
N SER A 141 13.73 29.58 -7.18
CA SER A 141 13.75 30.94 -7.73
C SER A 141 12.46 31.71 -7.47
N ILE A 142 11.29 31.07 -7.62
CA ILE A 142 9.99 31.72 -7.37
C ILE A 142 9.83 32.07 -5.89
N GLU A 143 10.23 31.18 -4.98
CA GLU A 143 10.21 31.44 -3.54
C GLU A 143 11.13 32.61 -3.16
N SER A 144 12.31 32.71 -3.78
CA SER A 144 13.26 33.82 -3.53
C SER A 144 12.74 35.18 -4.02
N ILE A 145 11.91 35.20 -5.07
CA ILE A 145 11.29 36.43 -5.59
C ILE A 145 10.07 36.82 -4.75
N SER A 146 9.33 35.84 -4.23
CA SER A 146 8.12 36.07 -3.43
C SER A 146 8.40 36.53 -2.00
N SER A 147 9.67 36.48 -1.57
CA SER A 147 10.15 36.89 -0.24
C SER A 147 10.73 38.31 -0.17
N LEU A 148 10.59 39.10 -1.24
CA LEU A 148 10.95 40.53 -1.33
C LEU A 148 9.68 41.39 -1.35
#